data_AF-A0A5C7J778-F1
#
_entry.id   AF-A0A5C7J778-F1
#
_cell.length_a   1.000
_cell.length_b   1.000
_cell.length_c   1.000
_cell.angle_alpha   90.00
_cell.angle_beta   90.00
_cell.angle_gamma   90.00
#
_symmetry.space_group_name_H-M   'P 1'
#
loop_
_entity.id
_entity.type
_entity.pdbx_description
1 polymer ?
#
loop_
_entity_poly.entity_id
_entity_poly.type
_entity_poly.pdbx_seq_one_letter_code
_entity_poly.pdbx_strand_id
1 'polypeptide(L)'
;MKTHKLRFGFACNSSSVSSLILVKPNTDHKADKIWTKIEDKRTFFANIMYAQEGCDKDKLDFINKLCETNLTDDNYDYCIKNYISTERGAWDTFFFPRDKTGKLNEEFAKEFLAYSDKYDISWVSNEDNCCDDAYEIASSHSMLGLNLLRYFPAGIARKDKDYWTIFSPENGYKVRLSFDFNSVAPEKSTIPELIDIKLTDYCPYECTFCYQGSTKEGQHVNKENFKGIVDQLYKYGVFEIALGGGEPTLHPDFDEIIDYINKKNIVVNITTRNSAWIKKYIDELFDGYGNDLNYKPKIKSVAISTEDIKIIDQIDSYIDAQCGKRRKWNVFPSDIRKCIQFQYIVGVNDKLEEILLKCVLNQYRVTLLGYKTTNRGSLLRPRKEEWMSVVKKLNWGGSYIGIDTVLAKECEGIMSKEFDRLLLEKHEGRFSCYIDAVSYKIGPSSFCAPENMMPFTDLKENFKVITDKS
;
A
#
# COMPACT_ATOMS: atom_id res chain seq x y z
N MET A 1 9.84 -16.86 7.79
CA MET A 1 10.09 -15.50 7.27
C MET A 1 9.62 -14.56 8.35
N LYS A 2 10.46 -13.62 8.82
CA LYS A 2 10.02 -12.70 9.88
C LYS A 2 9.41 -11.48 9.23
N THR A 3 8.13 -11.24 9.51
CA THR A 3 7.43 -10.04 9.04
C THR A 3 7.50 -8.98 10.13
N HIS A 4 7.97 -7.80 9.75
CA HIS A 4 8.39 -6.78 10.69
C HIS A 4 7.39 -5.65 10.87
N LYS A 5 6.72 -5.27 9.77
CA LYS A 5 5.64 -4.27 9.72
C LYS A 5 4.71 -4.66 8.58
N LEU A 6 3.42 -4.53 8.82
CA LEU A 6 2.38 -4.94 7.90
C LEU A 6 1.31 -3.85 7.82
N ARG A 7 0.68 -3.63 6.68
CA ARG A 7 -0.49 -2.75 6.57
C ARG A 7 -1.60 -3.53 5.88
N PHE A 8 -2.60 -3.97 6.64
CA PHE A 8 -3.73 -4.75 6.13
C PHE A 8 -4.93 -3.89 5.84
N GLY A 9 -5.64 -4.29 4.79
CA GLY A 9 -5.37 -3.73 3.47
C GLY A 9 -5.26 -2.21 3.37
N PHE A 10 -6.34 -1.51 3.22
CA PHE A 10 -7.26 -1.70 4.33
C PHE A 10 -8.20 -2.90 4.09
N ALA A 11 -8.57 -3.70 5.10
CA ALA A 11 -9.09 -5.07 4.92
C ALA A 11 -10.51 -5.21 5.49
N CYS A 12 -11.21 -6.30 5.11
CA CYS A 12 -11.80 -7.37 5.97
C CYS A 12 -12.89 -8.16 5.21
N ASN A 13 -12.88 -9.49 5.07
CA ASN A 13 -12.99 -10.51 6.13
C ASN A 13 -12.55 -11.94 5.67
N SER A 14 -12.86 -12.96 6.48
CA SER A 14 -12.31 -14.32 6.51
C SER A 14 -13.02 -15.39 5.66
N SER A 15 -12.23 -16.23 4.99
CA SER A 15 -12.52 -17.66 4.81
C SER A 15 -11.23 -18.44 4.49
N SER A 16 -11.26 -19.73 4.84
CA SER A 16 -10.17 -20.70 4.98
C SER A 16 -9.32 -20.93 3.71
N VAL A 17 -8.01 -21.09 3.89
CA VAL A 17 -7.02 -21.24 2.80
C VAL A 17 -5.93 -22.20 3.25
N SER A 18 -5.54 -23.14 2.37
CA SER A 18 -4.40 -24.01 2.59
C SER A 18 -3.14 -23.15 2.77
N SER A 19 -2.15 -23.62 3.53
CA SER A 19 -0.99 -22.83 3.89
C SER A 19 0.31 -23.57 3.62
N LEU A 20 1.21 -22.95 2.85
CA LEU A 20 2.60 -23.41 2.77
C LEU A 20 3.36 -22.85 3.98
N ILE A 21 3.81 -23.74 4.86
CA ILE A 21 4.44 -23.36 6.13
C ILE A 21 5.86 -23.94 6.17
N LEU A 22 6.82 -23.12 6.59
CA LEU A 22 8.17 -23.58 6.87
C LEU A 22 8.17 -24.26 8.24
N VAL A 23 8.69 -25.48 8.33
CA VAL A 23 8.78 -26.23 9.58
C VAL A 23 10.24 -26.43 9.99
N LYS A 24 10.47 -26.65 11.29
CA LYS A 24 11.83 -26.93 11.79
C LYS A 24 12.30 -28.26 11.21
N PRO A 25 13.56 -28.37 10.77
CA PRO A 25 14.09 -29.63 10.29
C PRO A 25 13.95 -30.74 11.34
N ASN A 26 13.49 -31.92 10.92
CA ASN A 26 13.28 -33.12 11.76
C ASN A 26 12.17 -33.03 12.81
N THR A 27 11.19 -32.13 12.68
CA THR A 27 9.95 -32.22 13.48
C THR A 27 8.97 -33.20 12.84
N ASP A 28 8.45 -34.13 13.64
CA ASP A 28 7.46 -35.13 13.21
C ASP A 28 6.05 -34.53 13.32
N HIS A 29 5.55 -34.01 12.20
CA HIS A 29 4.19 -33.48 12.08
C HIS A 29 3.33 -34.45 11.26
N LYS A 30 2.14 -34.77 11.76
CA LYS A 30 1.14 -35.66 11.16
C LYS A 30 0.35 -34.99 10.04
N ALA A 31 0.27 -33.66 10.03
CA ALA A 31 -0.36 -32.88 8.97
C ALA A 31 0.55 -32.85 7.72
N ASP A 32 0.09 -33.49 6.64
CA ASP A 32 0.55 -33.30 5.25
C ASP A 32 1.96 -33.78 4.78
N LYS A 33 2.19 -33.69 3.46
CA LYS A 33 3.42 -34.09 2.73
C LYS A 33 4.56 -33.10 2.99
N ILE A 34 5.58 -33.54 3.72
CA ILE A 34 6.79 -32.74 4.01
C ILE A 34 7.78 -32.82 2.85
N TRP A 35 8.19 -31.66 2.33
CA TRP A 35 9.31 -31.54 1.38
C TRP A 35 10.62 -31.27 2.10
N THR A 36 11.46 -32.31 2.16
CA THR A 36 12.81 -32.25 2.75
C THR A 36 13.90 -32.11 1.68
N LYS A 37 13.66 -32.55 0.44
CA LYS A 37 14.62 -32.46 -0.65
C LYS A 37 14.61 -31.07 -1.28
N ILE A 38 15.80 -30.50 -1.45
CA ILE A 38 16.00 -29.18 -2.07
C ILE A 38 15.48 -29.16 -3.52
N GLU A 39 15.76 -30.21 -4.30
CA GLU A 39 15.35 -30.34 -5.70
C GLU A 39 13.82 -30.25 -5.89
N ASP A 40 13.06 -30.88 -4.99
CA ASP A 40 11.58 -30.84 -5.01
C ASP A 40 11.07 -29.41 -4.76
N LYS A 41 11.65 -28.72 -3.76
CA LYS A 41 11.31 -27.33 -3.42
C LYS A 41 11.60 -26.39 -4.58
N ARG A 42 12.79 -26.50 -5.18
CA ARG A 42 13.23 -25.63 -6.29
C ARG A 42 12.41 -25.86 -7.56
N THR A 43 12.10 -27.11 -7.90
CA THR A 43 11.22 -27.45 -9.01
C THR A 43 9.83 -26.85 -8.83
N PHE A 44 9.28 -26.91 -7.62
CA PHE A 44 7.98 -26.29 -7.30
C PHE A 44 8.00 -24.77 -7.52
N PHE A 45 8.98 -24.05 -6.96
CA PHE A 45 9.08 -22.61 -7.12
C PHE A 45 9.35 -22.17 -8.56
N ALA A 46 10.13 -22.95 -9.33
CA ALA A 46 10.36 -22.71 -10.75
C ALA A 46 9.06 -22.77 -11.58
N ASN A 47 8.21 -23.78 -11.33
CA ASN A 47 6.90 -23.89 -12.00
C ASN A 47 5.99 -22.69 -11.67
N ILE A 48 6.04 -22.17 -10.44
CA ILE A 48 5.28 -20.98 -10.03
C ILE A 48 5.77 -19.73 -10.74
N MET A 49 7.09 -19.50 -10.79
CA MET A 49 7.66 -18.38 -11.52
C MET A 49 7.32 -18.46 -13.02
N TYR A 50 7.34 -19.67 -13.60
CA TYR A 50 7.01 -19.88 -15.01
C TYR A 50 5.53 -19.58 -15.30
N ALA A 51 4.63 -20.08 -14.45
CA ALA A 51 3.21 -19.78 -14.55
C ALA A 51 2.92 -18.27 -14.40
N GLN A 52 3.58 -17.59 -13.45
CA GLN A 52 3.45 -16.15 -13.23
C GLN A 52 3.90 -15.31 -14.44
N GLU A 53 4.90 -15.78 -15.18
CA GLU A 53 5.39 -15.15 -16.41
C GLU A 53 4.57 -15.57 -17.65
N GLY A 54 3.40 -16.18 -17.45
CA GLY A 54 2.50 -16.57 -18.54
C GLY A 54 2.98 -17.77 -19.33
N CYS A 55 3.87 -18.58 -18.75
CA CYS A 55 4.52 -19.71 -19.41
C CYS A 55 5.23 -19.29 -20.72
N ASP A 56 5.85 -18.11 -20.70
CA ASP A 56 6.63 -17.56 -21.81
C ASP A 56 7.98 -18.29 -21.93
N LYS A 57 8.17 -19.00 -23.05
CA LYS A 57 9.38 -19.79 -23.34
C LYS A 57 10.67 -18.98 -23.24
N ASP A 58 10.61 -17.69 -23.60
CA ASP A 58 11.75 -16.79 -23.54
C ASP A 58 12.19 -16.49 -22.09
N LYS A 59 11.34 -16.82 -21.10
CA LYS A 59 11.63 -16.72 -19.67
C LYS A 59 12.08 -18.04 -19.05
N LEU A 60 11.83 -19.18 -19.70
CA LEU A 60 12.07 -20.51 -19.11
C LEU A 60 13.55 -20.72 -18.79
N ASP A 61 14.46 -20.34 -19.68
CA ASP A 61 15.91 -20.45 -19.46
C ASP A 61 16.37 -19.63 -18.25
N PHE A 62 15.83 -18.42 -18.11
CA PHE A 62 16.12 -17.56 -16.97
C PHE A 62 15.64 -18.20 -15.66
N ILE A 63 14.43 -18.75 -15.65
CA ILE A 63 13.84 -19.41 -14.48
C ILE A 63 14.60 -20.69 -14.12
N ASN A 64 14.94 -21.52 -15.11
CA ASN A 64 15.75 -22.72 -14.91
C ASN A 64 17.11 -22.40 -14.32
N LYS A 65 17.77 -21.35 -14.82
CA LYS A 65 19.03 -20.86 -14.26
C LYS A 65 18.87 -20.33 -12.83
N LEU A 66 17.78 -19.62 -12.55
CA LEU A 66 17.50 -19.02 -11.25
C LEU A 66 17.21 -20.07 -10.18
N CYS A 67 16.45 -21.10 -10.54
CA CYS A 67 16.04 -22.18 -9.64
C CYS A 67 16.97 -23.39 -9.67
N GLU A 68 17.96 -23.42 -10.56
CA GLU A 68 18.82 -24.58 -10.83
C GLU A 68 18.00 -25.84 -11.19
N THR A 69 17.07 -25.67 -12.13
CA THR A 69 16.15 -26.72 -12.61
C THR A 69 16.31 -26.95 -14.11
N ASN A 70 15.71 -28.03 -14.62
CA ASN A 70 15.65 -28.36 -16.05
C ASN A 70 14.19 -28.55 -16.50
N LEU A 71 13.33 -27.57 -16.22
CA LEU A 71 11.94 -27.57 -16.70
C LEU A 71 11.90 -27.51 -18.23
N THR A 72 10.94 -28.23 -18.81
CA THR A 72 10.68 -28.24 -20.25
C THR A 72 9.30 -27.66 -20.54
N ASP A 73 9.02 -27.29 -21.78
CA ASP A 73 7.69 -26.78 -22.17
C ASP A 73 6.57 -27.82 -21.96
N ASP A 74 6.88 -29.12 -21.95
CA ASP A 74 5.89 -30.16 -21.68
C ASP A 74 5.38 -30.10 -20.21
N ASN A 75 6.08 -29.37 -19.34
CA ASN A 75 5.62 -29.06 -18.00
C ASN A 75 4.48 -28.03 -17.98
N TYR A 76 4.10 -27.41 -19.11
CA TYR A 76 3.06 -26.38 -19.22
C TYR A 76 1.71 -26.82 -18.64
N ASP A 77 1.23 -28.01 -19.04
CA ASP A 77 -0.02 -28.57 -18.53
C ASP A 77 0.10 -28.89 -17.03
N TYR A 78 1.25 -29.34 -16.56
CA TYR A 78 1.49 -29.56 -15.13
C TYR A 78 1.52 -28.22 -14.35
N CYS A 79 2.15 -27.18 -14.89
CA CYS A 79 2.24 -25.84 -14.29
C CYS A 79 0.86 -25.23 -14.14
N ILE A 80 0.09 -25.14 -15.23
CA ILE A 80 -1.26 -24.56 -15.21
C ILE A 80 -2.22 -25.42 -14.38
N LYS A 81 -2.16 -26.75 -14.51
CA LYS A 81 -3.07 -27.64 -13.79
C LYS A 81 -2.82 -27.66 -12.28
N ASN A 82 -1.57 -27.55 -11.81
CA ASN A 82 -1.28 -27.45 -10.38
C ASN A 82 -1.33 -26.02 -9.83
N TYR A 83 -1.09 -24.99 -10.66
CA TYR A 83 -1.17 -23.58 -10.22
C TYR A 83 -2.61 -23.05 -10.23
N ILE A 84 -3.44 -23.49 -11.19
CA ILE A 84 -4.82 -22.98 -11.39
C ILE A 84 -5.89 -24.01 -11.01
N SER A 85 -5.64 -25.31 -11.20
CA SER A 85 -6.69 -26.35 -11.14
C SER A 85 -6.55 -27.40 -10.04
N THR A 86 -5.92 -27.05 -8.92
CA THR A 86 -6.14 -27.86 -7.71
C THR A 86 -7.64 -27.90 -7.41
N GLU A 87 -8.12 -28.98 -6.79
CA GLU A 87 -9.44 -29.04 -6.12
C GLU A 87 -9.60 -27.95 -5.01
N ARG A 88 -8.62 -27.05 -4.88
CA ARG A 88 -8.36 -26.08 -3.81
C ARG A 88 -8.40 -24.61 -4.32
N GLY A 89 -8.48 -24.38 -5.64
CA GLY A 89 -8.80 -23.08 -6.28
C GLY A 89 -7.65 -22.08 -6.45
N ALA A 90 -7.90 -20.98 -7.18
CA ALA A 90 -6.91 -19.92 -7.49
C ALA A 90 -6.38 -19.13 -6.27
N TRP A 91 -6.96 -19.36 -5.09
CA TRP A 91 -6.72 -18.60 -3.86
C TRP A 91 -5.51 -19.10 -3.03
N ASP A 92 -4.96 -20.27 -3.38
CA ASP A 92 -3.74 -20.84 -2.79
C ASP A 92 -2.46 -20.46 -3.58
N THR A 93 -2.57 -19.53 -4.54
CA THR A 93 -1.44 -19.04 -5.35
C THR A 93 -0.66 -17.95 -4.63
N PHE A 94 0.68 -17.99 -4.71
CA PHE A 94 1.55 -16.91 -4.26
C PHE A 94 2.35 -16.35 -5.44
N PHE A 95 2.77 -15.09 -5.30
CA PHE A 95 3.47 -14.34 -6.35
C PHE A 95 4.89 -13.99 -5.90
N PHE A 96 5.86 -14.23 -6.76
CA PHE A 96 7.18 -13.66 -6.59
C PHE A 96 7.15 -12.19 -6.98
N PRO A 97 7.70 -11.28 -6.15
CA PRO A 97 7.61 -9.86 -6.41
C PRO A 97 8.43 -9.48 -7.65
N ARG A 98 8.05 -8.35 -8.23
CA ARG A 98 8.69 -7.74 -9.38
C ARG A 98 9.73 -6.71 -8.96
N ASP A 99 10.66 -6.41 -9.85
CA ASP A 99 11.49 -5.21 -9.76
C ASP A 99 10.71 -3.97 -10.28
N LYS A 100 11.33 -2.79 -10.19
CA LYS A 100 10.73 -1.52 -10.66
C LYS A 100 10.48 -1.45 -12.18
N THR A 101 11.04 -2.38 -12.95
CA THR A 101 10.83 -2.50 -14.41
C THR A 101 9.69 -3.44 -14.76
N GLY A 102 9.11 -4.13 -13.76
CA GLY A 102 8.04 -5.11 -13.96
C GLY A 102 8.54 -6.50 -14.32
N LYS A 103 9.83 -6.81 -14.14
CA LYS A 103 10.37 -8.16 -14.29
C LYS A 103 10.41 -8.89 -12.95
N LEU A 104 10.48 -10.22 -12.96
CA LEU A 104 10.72 -11.00 -11.74
C LEU A 104 11.96 -10.47 -11.00
N ASN A 105 11.83 -10.23 -9.69
CA ASN A 105 12.96 -9.74 -8.90
C ASN A 105 13.94 -10.89 -8.61
N GLU A 106 15.02 -10.95 -9.39
CA GLU A 106 16.02 -12.02 -9.31
C GLU A 106 16.71 -12.10 -7.94
N GLU A 107 17.06 -10.96 -7.34
CA GLU A 107 17.73 -10.93 -6.05
C GLU A 107 16.81 -11.44 -4.93
N PHE A 108 15.55 -10.99 -4.91
CA PHE A 108 14.55 -11.50 -3.97
C PHE A 108 14.36 -13.00 -4.13
N ALA A 109 14.21 -13.48 -5.37
CA ALA A 109 14.01 -14.90 -5.67
C ALA A 109 15.20 -15.76 -5.20
N LYS A 110 16.44 -15.32 -5.42
CA LYS A 110 17.64 -16.02 -4.93
C LYS A 110 17.68 -16.12 -3.41
N GLU A 111 17.43 -15.01 -2.72
CA GLU A 111 17.42 -15.02 -1.25
C GLU A 111 16.29 -15.87 -0.69
N PHE A 112 15.12 -15.80 -1.31
CA PHE A 112 13.99 -16.65 -0.97
C PHE A 112 14.31 -18.14 -1.14
N LEU A 113 14.91 -18.52 -2.28
CA LEU A 113 15.27 -19.91 -2.55
C LEU A 113 16.33 -20.39 -1.55
N ALA A 114 17.40 -19.63 -1.34
CA ALA A 114 18.44 -19.93 -0.35
C ALA A 114 17.90 -20.00 1.08
N TYR A 115 16.88 -19.20 1.40
CA TYR A 115 16.16 -19.28 2.66
C TYR A 115 15.33 -20.57 2.74
N SER A 116 14.55 -20.88 1.70
CA SER A 116 13.73 -22.09 1.63
C SER A 116 14.54 -23.38 1.64
N ASP A 117 15.78 -23.37 1.14
CA ASP A 117 16.68 -24.52 1.12
C ASP A 117 17.08 -24.96 2.54
N LYS A 118 17.16 -24.02 3.49
CA LYS A 118 17.59 -24.25 4.89
C LYS A 118 16.51 -24.87 5.77
N TYR A 119 15.25 -24.84 5.36
CA TYR A 119 14.11 -25.29 6.17
C TYR A 119 13.31 -26.35 5.42
N ASP A 120 12.62 -27.19 6.20
CA ASP A 120 11.63 -28.10 5.63
C ASP A 120 10.36 -27.31 5.31
N ILE A 121 9.64 -27.73 4.28
CA ILE A 121 8.38 -27.11 3.86
C ILE A 121 7.27 -28.13 4.07
N SER A 122 6.27 -27.75 4.86
CA SER A 122 5.02 -28.51 4.97
C SER A 122 3.92 -27.78 4.22
N TRP A 123 3.15 -28.55 3.46
CA TRP A 123 1.80 -28.10 3.10
C TRP A 123 0.91 -28.28 4.34
N VAL A 124 -0.12 -27.46 4.52
CA VAL A 124 -1.20 -27.72 5.47
C VAL A 124 -2.50 -27.43 4.74
N SER A 125 -3.33 -28.44 4.50
CA SER A 125 -4.60 -28.32 3.79
C SER A 125 -5.80 -28.28 4.75
N ASN A 126 -6.97 -27.95 4.22
CA ASN A 126 -8.21 -27.93 5.02
C ASN A 126 -8.57 -29.29 5.63
N GLU A 127 -8.11 -30.41 5.05
CA GLU A 127 -8.34 -31.77 5.56
C GLU A 127 -7.51 -32.06 6.82
N ASP A 128 -6.39 -31.35 7.00
CA ASP A 128 -5.47 -31.51 8.12
C ASP A 128 -5.83 -30.63 9.33
N ASN A 129 -6.86 -29.78 9.23
CA ASN A 129 -7.34 -28.93 10.33
C ASN A 129 -7.91 -29.74 11.52
N CYS A 130 -8.04 -31.07 11.38
CA CYS A 130 -8.44 -31.98 12.45
C CYS A 130 -7.24 -32.60 13.20
N CYS A 131 -6.01 -32.28 12.82
CA CYS A 131 -4.79 -32.75 13.47
C CYS A 131 -4.38 -31.79 14.60
N ASP A 132 -4.10 -32.30 15.81
CA ASP A 132 -3.75 -31.47 16.98
C ASP A 132 -2.49 -30.61 16.73
N ASP A 133 -1.56 -31.12 15.94
CA ASP A 133 -0.31 -30.46 15.57
C ASP A 133 -0.46 -29.44 14.43
N ALA A 134 -1.53 -29.50 13.63
CA ALA A 134 -1.82 -28.45 12.65
C ALA A 134 -2.10 -27.11 13.34
N TYR A 135 -2.80 -27.13 14.48
CA TYR A 135 -3.00 -25.93 15.31
C TYR A 135 -1.70 -25.44 15.95
N GLU A 136 -0.80 -26.33 16.37
CA GLU A 136 0.51 -25.96 16.92
C GLU A 136 1.41 -25.30 15.85
N ILE A 137 1.45 -25.88 14.64
CA ILE A 137 2.18 -25.34 13.49
C ILE A 137 1.58 -23.99 13.08
N ALA A 138 0.25 -23.91 12.96
CA ALA A 138 -0.45 -22.69 12.57
C ALA A 138 -0.27 -21.58 13.62
N SER A 139 -0.34 -21.89 14.92
CA SER A 139 -0.18 -20.90 16.00
C SER A 139 1.27 -20.42 16.18
N SER A 140 2.26 -21.31 16.06
CA SER A 140 3.68 -20.96 16.11
C SER A 140 4.18 -20.18 14.89
N HIS A 141 3.48 -20.27 13.75
CA HIS A 141 3.77 -19.56 12.50
C HIS A 141 2.68 -18.56 12.12
N SER A 142 1.75 -18.26 13.04
CA SER A 142 0.50 -17.51 12.81
C SER A 142 0.67 -16.07 12.37
N MET A 143 1.91 -15.56 12.27
CA MET A 143 2.15 -14.23 11.76
C MET A 143 3.15 -14.24 10.60
N LEU A 144 2.57 -14.47 9.42
CA LEU A 144 3.00 -13.92 8.11
C LEU A 144 4.18 -14.65 7.46
N GLY A 145 4.00 -15.95 7.20
CA GLY A 145 4.84 -16.76 6.32
C GLY A 145 4.56 -16.54 4.82
N LEU A 146 4.93 -17.52 3.99
CA LEU A 146 4.86 -17.52 2.51
C LEU A 146 3.52 -17.05 1.95
N ASN A 147 2.42 -17.38 2.62
CA ASN A 147 1.06 -16.96 2.28
C ASN A 147 0.87 -15.44 2.17
N LEU A 148 1.72 -14.64 2.81
CA LEU A 148 1.62 -13.20 2.72
C LEU A 148 1.79 -12.68 1.29
N LEU A 149 2.62 -13.34 0.48
CA LEU A 149 2.89 -12.93 -0.90
C LEU A 149 1.66 -13.00 -1.81
N ARG A 150 0.64 -13.79 -1.44
CA ARG A 150 -0.66 -13.82 -2.18
C ARG A 150 -1.37 -12.47 -2.19
N TYR A 151 -1.12 -11.63 -1.19
CA TYR A 151 -1.72 -10.30 -1.08
C TYR A 151 -1.00 -9.24 -1.91
N PHE A 152 0.10 -9.61 -2.58
CA PHE A 152 0.92 -8.73 -3.40
C PHE A 152 1.05 -9.26 -4.84
N PRO A 153 -0.07 -9.47 -5.57
CA PRO A 153 0.01 -9.82 -6.98
C PRO A 153 0.78 -8.73 -7.73
N ALA A 154 1.86 -9.13 -8.41
CA ALA A 154 2.80 -8.22 -9.06
C ALA A 154 3.38 -7.12 -8.14
N GLY A 155 3.50 -7.37 -6.83
CA GLY A 155 4.09 -6.43 -5.89
C GLY A 155 5.55 -6.10 -6.24
N ILE A 156 5.96 -4.85 -6.06
CA ILE A 156 7.31 -4.38 -6.33
C ILE A 156 8.16 -4.56 -5.07
N ALA A 157 9.23 -5.35 -5.17
CA ALA A 157 10.19 -5.56 -4.10
C ALA A 157 11.38 -4.59 -4.22
N ARG A 158 11.74 -3.97 -3.10
CA ARG A 158 12.97 -3.19 -2.92
C ARG A 158 13.69 -3.66 -1.67
N LYS A 159 14.97 -3.99 -1.81
CA LYS A 159 15.83 -4.32 -0.68
C LYS A 159 16.35 -3.05 -0.02
N ASP A 160 16.40 -3.05 1.30
CA ASP A 160 16.98 -2.00 2.12
C ASP A 160 17.78 -2.65 3.24
N LYS A 161 19.12 -2.59 3.13
CA LYS A 161 20.06 -3.31 3.99
C LYS A 161 19.75 -4.82 4.07
N ASP A 162 19.19 -5.25 5.18
CA ASP A 162 18.93 -6.64 5.58
C ASP A 162 17.46 -7.06 5.47
N TYR A 163 16.58 -6.15 5.01
CA TYR A 163 15.15 -6.43 4.84
C TYR A 163 14.65 -6.06 3.44
N TRP A 164 13.51 -6.64 3.09
CA TRP A 164 12.75 -6.38 1.87
C TRP A 164 11.49 -5.60 2.18
N THR A 165 11.18 -4.64 1.32
CA THR A 165 9.86 -4.01 1.26
C THR A 165 9.16 -4.47 0.00
N ILE A 166 7.95 -5.03 0.13
CA ILE A 166 7.07 -5.36 -1.00
C ILE A 166 5.89 -4.40 -0.98
N PHE A 167 5.71 -3.68 -2.08
CA PHE A 167 4.64 -2.71 -2.27
C PHE A 167 3.71 -3.15 -3.40
N SER A 168 2.39 -3.10 -3.20
CA SER A 168 1.42 -3.38 -4.25
C SER A 168 0.96 -2.08 -4.92
N PRO A 169 1.29 -1.84 -6.21
CA PRO A 169 0.85 -0.65 -6.93
C PRO A 169 -0.66 -0.60 -7.18
N GLU A 170 -1.36 -1.72 -7.00
CA GLU A 170 -2.79 -1.85 -7.25
C GLU A 170 -3.61 -1.31 -6.09
N ASN A 171 -3.22 -1.62 -4.86
CA ASN A 171 -4.05 -1.37 -3.68
C ASN A 171 -3.33 -0.59 -2.56
N GLY A 172 -2.02 -0.31 -2.73
CA GLY A 172 -1.19 0.44 -1.80
C GLY A 172 -0.67 -0.38 -0.61
N TYR A 173 -0.87 -1.71 -0.61
CA TYR A 173 -0.40 -2.57 0.47
C TYR A 173 1.11 -2.55 0.53
N LYS A 174 1.64 -2.66 1.75
CA LYS A 174 3.08 -2.68 1.98
C LYS A 174 3.42 -3.65 3.10
N VAL A 175 4.46 -4.45 2.88
CA VAL A 175 5.04 -5.30 3.92
C VAL A 175 6.55 -5.15 3.95
N ARG A 176 7.11 -5.20 5.16
CA ARG A 176 8.55 -5.35 5.40
C ARG A 176 8.83 -6.72 5.99
N LEU A 177 9.74 -7.46 5.38
CA LEU A 177 10.10 -8.81 5.77
C LEU A 177 11.61 -9.06 5.65
N SER A 178 12.12 -10.00 6.42
CA SER A 178 13.51 -10.46 6.32
C SER A 178 13.59 -11.99 6.24
N PHE A 179 14.61 -12.48 5.56
CA PHE A 179 14.94 -13.90 5.48
C PHE A 179 15.85 -14.37 6.64
N ASP A 180 15.85 -13.63 7.75
CA ASP A 180 16.48 -14.00 9.02
C ASP A 180 15.42 -13.95 10.14
N PHE A 181 15.24 -15.05 10.88
CA PHE A 181 14.31 -15.09 12.01
C PHE A 181 14.74 -14.22 13.20
N ASN A 182 16.05 -13.95 13.32
CA ASN A 182 16.58 -13.15 14.41
C ASN A 182 16.57 -11.64 14.11
N SER A 183 16.39 -11.26 12.85
CA SER A 183 16.28 -9.86 12.44
C SER A 183 15.24 -9.09 13.27
N VAL A 184 15.48 -7.82 13.52
CA VAL A 184 14.55 -6.96 14.25
C VAL A 184 13.78 -6.11 13.24
N ALA A 185 12.57 -5.68 13.59
CA ALA A 185 11.80 -4.81 12.70
C ALA A 185 12.58 -3.54 12.39
N PRO A 186 12.70 -3.13 11.11
CA PRO A 186 13.41 -1.91 10.78
C PRO A 186 12.66 -0.74 11.40
N GLU A 187 13.41 0.13 12.06
CA GLU A 187 12.88 1.35 12.64
C GLU A 187 12.77 2.46 11.60
N LYS A 188 13.66 2.46 10.61
CA LYS A 188 13.72 3.43 9.51
C LYS A 188 14.25 2.82 8.22
N SER A 189 13.93 3.44 7.09
CA SER A 189 14.45 3.13 5.75
C SER A 189 15.66 4.01 5.39
N THR A 190 16.47 3.56 4.43
CA THR A 190 17.56 4.37 3.85
C THR A 190 17.11 5.29 2.72
N ILE A 191 15.98 4.97 2.10
CA ILE A 191 15.32 5.74 1.03
C ILE A 191 13.83 5.82 1.37
N PRO A 192 13.17 6.98 1.22
CA PRO A 192 11.74 7.06 1.52
C PRO A 192 10.96 6.11 0.62
N GLU A 193 9.94 5.49 1.20
CA GLU A 193 9.02 4.61 0.48
C GLU A 193 7.82 5.40 -0.07
N LEU A 194 7.42 6.45 0.65
CA LEU A 194 6.32 7.37 0.33
C LEU A 194 6.82 8.81 0.51
N ILE A 195 6.41 9.72 -0.36
CA ILE A 195 6.68 11.16 -0.18
C ILE A 195 5.37 11.94 -0.31
N ASP A 196 5.08 12.77 0.69
CA ASP A 196 4.05 13.81 0.61
C ASP A 196 4.64 15.02 -0.11
N ILE A 197 4.03 15.47 -1.20
CA ILE A 197 4.56 16.59 -1.99
C ILE A 197 3.51 17.68 -2.13
N LYS A 198 3.85 18.87 -1.63
CA LYS A 198 3.11 20.09 -1.93
C LYS A 198 3.44 20.53 -3.33
N LEU A 199 2.48 20.35 -4.23
CA LEU A 199 2.57 20.76 -5.63
C LEU A 199 2.32 22.27 -5.81
N THR A 200 1.53 22.84 -4.91
CA THR A 200 1.11 24.24 -4.95
C THR A 200 0.69 24.72 -3.57
N ASP A 201 0.81 26.00 -3.24
CA ASP A 201 0.06 26.66 -2.15
C ASP A 201 -1.13 27.49 -2.65
N TYR A 202 -1.41 27.48 -3.96
CA TYR A 202 -2.65 28.05 -4.50
C TYR A 202 -3.85 27.21 -4.05
N CYS A 203 -4.82 27.83 -3.38
CA CYS A 203 -6.06 27.19 -2.97
C CYS A 203 -7.20 28.20 -2.81
N PRO A 204 -8.32 28.05 -3.55
CA PRO A 204 -9.44 28.98 -3.45
C PRO A 204 -10.40 28.69 -2.29
N TYR A 205 -10.28 27.55 -1.60
CA TYR A 205 -11.27 27.09 -0.61
C TYR A 205 -11.19 27.77 0.76
N GLU A 206 -10.04 28.39 1.08
CA GLU A 206 -9.88 29.23 2.26
C GLU A 206 -10.32 28.58 3.60
N CYS A 207 -10.15 27.26 3.78
CA CYS A 207 -10.53 26.57 5.01
C CYS A 207 -9.92 27.20 6.28
N THR A 208 -10.75 27.47 7.28
CA THR A 208 -10.33 28.11 8.55
C THR A 208 -9.35 27.27 9.35
N PHE A 209 -9.39 25.93 9.20
CA PHE A 209 -8.51 24.96 9.86
C PHE A 209 -7.28 24.58 9.02
N CYS A 210 -6.96 25.31 7.93
CA CYS A 210 -5.88 24.93 7.02
C CYS A 210 -4.50 25.04 7.68
N TYR A 211 -3.87 23.89 7.92
CA TYR A 211 -2.53 23.82 8.51
C TYR A 211 -1.39 24.21 7.54
N GLN A 212 -1.63 24.13 6.23
CA GLN A 212 -0.69 24.55 5.18
C GLN A 212 -0.70 26.07 4.95
N GLY A 213 -1.77 26.76 5.32
CA GLY A 213 -1.91 28.20 5.08
C GLY A 213 -2.11 28.59 3.61
N SER A 214 -2.49 27.66 2.73
CA SER A 214 -2.70 27.89 1.29
C SER A 214 -3.74 29.00 1.01
N THR A 215 -3.52 29.84 0.00
CA THR A 215 -4.36 31.01 -0.36
C THR A 215 -4.51 31.18 -1.87
N LYS A 216 -5.29 32.17 -2.33
CA LYS A 216 -5.47 32.47 -3.77
C LYS A 216 -4.25 33.15 -4.40
N GLU A 217 -3.35 33.68 -3.58
CA GLU A 217 -2.08 34.30 -3.97
C GLU A 217 -0.92 33.29 -4.00
N GLY A 218 -1.21 32.03 -3.64
CA GLY A 218 -0.26 30.93 -3.70
C GLY A 218 0.28 30.69 -5.11
N GLN A 219 1.41 30.02 -5.17
CA GLN A 219 2.18 29.70 -6.35
C GLN A 219 2.10 28.20 -6.69
N HIS A 220 2.35 27.90 -7.94
CA HIS A 220 2.53 26.54 -8.43
C HIS A 220 4.03 26.26 -8.57
N VAL A 221 4.46 25.02 -8.32
CA VAL A 221 5.81 24.61 -8.70
C VAL A 221 5.96 24.72 -10.21
N ASN A 222 7.14 25.09 -10.71
CA ASN A 222 7.40 24.96 -12.14
C ASN A 222 7.44 23.48 -12.55
N LYS A 223 6.73 23.11 -13.61
CA LYS A 223 6.66 21.73 -14.11
C LYS A 223 8.04 21.07 -14.31
N GLU A 224 9.01 21.77 -14.91
CA GLU A 224 10.33 21.19 -15.18
C GLU A 224 11.12 20.96 -13.89
N ASN A 225 10.99 21.87 -12.92
CA ASN A 225 11.54 21.65 -11.58
C ASN A 225 10.91 20.42 -10.90
N PHE A 226 9.59 20.24 -11.06
CA PHE A 226 8.89 19.07 -10.52
C PHE A 226 9.31 17.77 -11.22
N LYS A 227 9.50 17.76 -12.54
CA LYS A 227 10.07 16.61 -13.27
C LYS A 227 11.44 16.21 -12.72
N GLY A 228 12.29 17.19 -12.41
CA GLY A 228 13.59 16.96 -11.75
C GLY A 228 13.47 16.29 -10.37
N ILE A 229 12.44 16.65 -9.57
CA ILE A 229 12.14 15.94 -8.32
C ILE A 229 11.78 14.49 -8.63
N VAL A 230 10.82 14.25 -9.53
CA VAL A 230 10.36 12.91 -9.92
C VAL A 230 11.51 12.03 -10.43
N ASP A 231 12.46 12.60 -11.17
CA ASP A 231 13.64 11.87 -11.65
C ASP A 231 14.51 11.35 -10.50
N GLN A 232 14.68 12.13 -9.43
CA GLN A 232 15.36 11.64 -8.23
C GLN A 232 14.56 10.53 -7.53
N LEU A 233 13.24 10.67 -7.44
CA LEU A 233 12.37 9.66 -6.83
C LEU A 233 12.48 8.33 -7.59
N TYR A 234 12.50 8.40 -8.92
CA TYR A 234 12.69 7.24 -9.80
C TYR A 234 14.09 6.62 -9.67
N LYS A 235 15.13 7.47 -9.64
CA LYS A 235 16.53 7.03 -9.46
C LYS A 235 16.68 6.19 -8.20
N TYR A 236 16.09 6.65 -7.09
CA TYR A 236 16.21 5.99 -5.79
C TYR A 236 15.15 4.91 -5.53
N GLY A 237 14.15 4.76 -6.40
CA GLY A 237 13.14 3.71 -6.28
C GLY A 237 12.11 3.98 -5.19
N VAL A 238 11.63 5.22 -5.09
CA VAL A 238 10.45 5.57 -4.28
C VAL A 238 9.22 4.89 -4.89
N PHE A 239 8.34 4.34 -4.06
CA PHE A 239 7.18 3.58 -4.53
C PHE A 239 6.00 4.48 -4.90
N GLU A 240 5.72 5.47 -4.06
CA GLU A 240 4.48 6.24 -4.13
C GLU A 240 4.67 7.71 -3.69
N ILE A 241 3.82 8.56 -4.25
CA ILE A 241 3.73 9.99 -3.95
C ILE A 241 2.28 10.31 -3.56
N ALA A 242 2.10 11.15 -2.55
CA ALA A 242 0.84 11.82 -2.25
C ALA A 242 0.96 13.29 -2.63
N LEU A 243 0.19 13.76 -3.62
CA LEU A 243 0.15 15.15 -4.03
C LEU A 243 -0.90 15.93 -3.24
N GLY A 244 -0.49 17.07 -2.68
CA GLY A 244 -1.36 17.96 -1.93
C GLY A 244 -0.81 19.38 -1.85
N GLY A 245 -0.97 19.99 -0.67
CA GLY A 245 -0.63 21.39 -0.40
C GLY A 245 -1.87 22.28 -0.41
N GLY A 246 -2.01 23.06 -1.47
CA GLY A 246 -3.23 23.78 -1.82
C GLY A 246 -4.23 22.86 -2.54
N GLU A 247 -4.75 23.31 -3.67
CA GLU A 247 -5.59 22.46 -4.54
C GLU A 247 -4.77 21.98 -5.75
N PRO A 248 -4.20 20.76 -5.71
CA PRO A 248 -3.26 20.30 -6.73
C PRO A 248 -3.91 20.19 -8.12
N THR A 249 -5.22 19.89 -8.20
CA THR A 249 -5.94 19.75 -9.47
C THR A 249 -6.07 21.07 -10.25
N LEU A 250 -5.76 22.21 -9.62
CA LEU A 250 -5.76 23.53 -10.25
C LEU A 250 -4.38 23.96 -10.77
N HIS A 251 -3.37 23.10 -10.64
CA HIS A 251 -2.07 23.34 -11.28
C HIS A 251 -2.24 23.36 -12.82
N PRO A 252 -1.73 24.36 -13.56
CA PRO A 252 -1.96 24.50 -14.99
C PRO A 252 -1.47 23.29 -15.81
N ASP A 253 -0.35 22.69 -15.40
CA ASP A 253 0.19 21.47 -16.01
C ASP A 253 -0.17 20.15 -15.29
N PHE A 254 -1.26 20.11 -14.51
CA PHE A 254 -1.58 18.94 -13.67
C PHE A 254 -1.58 17.61 -14.43
N ASP A 255 -2.26 17.54 -15.58
CA ASP A 255 -2.35 16.30 -16.36
C ASP A 255 -0.98 15.84 -16.91
N GLU A 256 -0.12 16.77 -17.34
CA GLU A 256 1.24 16.44 -17.82
C GLU A 256 2.14 15.94 -16.67
N ILE A 257 1.98 16.51 -15.48
CA ILE A 257 2.69 16.06 -14.28
C ILE A 257 2.28 14.63 -13.91
N ILE A 258 0.99 14.34 -13.89
CA ILE A 258 0.48 12.99 -13.63
C ILE A 258 1.02 12.00 -14.67
N ASP A 259 1.02 12.37 -15.95
CA ASP A 259 1.58 11.54 -17.02
C ASP A 259 3.08 11.28 -16.85
N TYR A 260 3.84 12.29 -16.41
CA TYR A 260 5.27 12.13 -16.17
C TYR A 260 5.57 11.18 -15.00
N ILE A 261 4.82 11.30 -13.89
CA ILE A 261 4.96 10.39 -12.74
C ILE A 261 4.66 8.94 -13.16
N ASN A 262 3.58 8.73 -13.93
CA ASN A 262 3.20 7.40 -14.41
C ASN A 262 4.25 6.80 -15.35
N LYS A 263 4.87 7.59 -16.25
CA LYS A 263 5.99 7.14 -17.10
C LYS A 263 7.20 6.65 -16.31
N LYS A 264 7.33 7.04 -15.04
CA LYS A 264 8.41 6.63 -14.13
C LYS A 264 7.99 5.47 -13.22
N ASN A 265 6.83 4.85 -13.45
CA ASN A 265 6.29 3.74 -12.65
C ASN A 265 6.18 4.07 -11.15
N ILE A 266 5.96 5.33 -10.78
CA ILE A 266 5.70 5.74 -9.41
C ILE A 266 4.19 5.86 -9.23
N VAL A 267 3.66 5.30 -8.15
CA VAL A 267 2.23 5.42 -7.84
C VAL A 267 1.93 6.84 -7.38
N VAL A 268 0.90 7.46 -7.95
CA VAL A 268 0.43 8.79 -7.54
C VAL A 268 -0.96 8.73 -6.94
N ASN A 269 -1.08 9.33 -5.76
CA ASN A 269 -2.32 9.58 -5.04
C ASN A 269 -2.46 11.10 -4.85
N ILE A 270 -3.69 11.60 -4.71
CA ILE A 270 -3.92 13.04 -4.51
C ILE A 270 -4.89 13.31 -3.37
N THR A 271 -4.79 14.49 -2.77
CA THR A 271 -5.83 15.05 -1.90
C THR A 271 -6.45 16.28 -2.58
N THR A 272 -7.78 16.34 -2.68
CA THR A 272 -8.49 17.42 -3.39
C THR A 272 -9.86 17.72 -2.77
N ARG A 273 -10.32 18.97 -2.91
CA ARG A 273 -11.71 19.40 -2.63
C ARG A 273 -12.44 19.81 -3.92
N ASN A 274 -11.82 19.66 -5.08
CA ASN A 274 -12.38 20.03 -6.37
C ASN A 274 -13.44 19.05 -6.85
N SER A 275 -14.70 19.30 -6.47
CA SER A 275 -15.84 18.45 -6.81
C SER A 275 -16.07 18.28 -8.31
N ALA A 276 -15.78 19.30 -9.11
CA ALA A 276 -15.89 19.21 -10.57
C ALA A 276 -14.83 18.25 -11.14
N TRP A 277 -13.59 18.36 -10.66
CA TRP A 277 -12.52 17.44 -11.04
C TRP A 277 -12.78 16.01 -10.55
N ILE A 278 -13.28 15.83 -9.32
CA ILE A 278 -13.63 14.50 -8.78
C ILE A 278 -14.68 13.81 -9.66
N LYS A 279 -15.70 14.53 -10.12
CA LYS A 279 -16.72 13.99 -11.04
C LYS A 279 -16.12 13.57 -12.37
N LYS A 280 -15.24 14.40 -12.96
CA LYS A 280 -14.47 14.06 -14.18
C LYS A 280 -13.66 12.79 -13.97
N TYR A 281 -12.96 12.67 -12.85
CA TYR A 281 -12.18 11.48 -12.52
C TYR A 281 -13.06 10.22 -12.38
N ILE A 282 -14.23 10.33 -11.73
CA ILE A 282 -15.19 9.22 -11.65
C ILE A 282 -15.65 8.79 -13.05
N ASP A 283 -15.94 9.74 -13.92
CA ASP A 283 -16.33 9.45 -15.31
C ASP A 283 -15.22 8.70 -16.06
N GLU A 284 -13.96 9.13 -15.92
CA GLU A 284 -12.79 8.47 -16.50
C GLU A 284 -12.58 7.05 -15.96
N LEU A 285 -12.86 6.80 -14.67
CA LEU A 285 -12.81 5.46 -14.09
C LEU A 285 -13.86 4.53 -14.72
N PHE A 286 -15.11 5.00 -14.84
CA PHE A 286 -16.16 4.22 -15.49
C PHE A 286 -15.82 3.92 -16.96
N ASP A 287 -15.28 4.89 -17.69
CA ASP A 287 -14.87 4.68 -19.08
C ASP A 287 -13.70 3.71 -19.19
N GLY A 288 -12.68 3.86 -18.34
CA GLY A 288 -11.52 2.97 -18.30
C GLY A 288 -11.90 1.52 -18.02
N TYR A 289 -12.52 1.25 -16.86
CA TYR A 289 -12.94 -0.10 -16.48
C TYR A 289 -13.98 -0.68 -17.43
N GLY A 290 -14.81 0.16 -18.04
CA GLY A 290 -15.80 -0.27 -19.02
C GLY A 290 -15.20 -0.63 -20.38
N ASN A 291 -13.99 -0.17 -20.70
CA ASN A 291 -13.32 -0.44 -21.97
C ASN A 291 -12.25 -1.53 -21.85
N ASP A 292 -11.62 -1.67 -20.68
CA ASP A 292 -10.52 -2.61 -20.46
C ASP A 292 -10.60 -3.20 -19.03
N LEU A 293 -10.72 -4.52 -18.93
CA LEU A 293 -10.74 -5.25 -17.65
C LEU A 293 -9.40 -5.13 -16.90
N ASN A 294 -8.32 -4.83 -17.61
CA ASN A 294 -6.99 -4.58 -17.04
C ASN A 294 -6.69 -3.09 -16.86
N TYR A 295 -7.70 -2.23 -16.99
CA TYR A 295 -7.53 -0.79 -16.84
C TYR A 295 -6.90 -0.44 -15.50
N LYS A 296 -5.85 0.40 -15.56
CA LYS A 296 -5.13 0.90 -14.40
C LYS A 296 -5.22 2.42 -14.41
N PRO A 297 -5.96 3.05 -13.48
CA PRO A 297 -6.08 4.50 -13.48
C PRO A 297 -4.72 5.16 -13.21
N LYS A 298 -4.48 6.32 -13.84
CA LYS A 298 -3.23 7.08 -13.70
C LYS A 298 -3.03 7.59 -12.27
N ILE A 299 -4.13 7.92 -11.58
CA ILE A 299 -4.16 8.25 -10.16
C ILE A 299 -4.78 7.05 -9.45
N LYS A 300 -4.11 6.48 -8.45
CA LYS A 300 -4.58 5.23 -7.80
C LYS A 300 -5.62 5.51 -6.73
N SER A 301 -5.48 6.62 -6.00
CA SER A 301 -6.41 7.02 -4.96
C SER A 301 -6.58 8.53 -4.90
N VAL A 302 -7.85 8.96 -4.77
CA VAL A 302 -8.25 10.35 -4.54
C VAL A 302 -8.80 10.48 -3.13
N ALA A 303 -8.11 11.27 -2.30
CA ALA A 303 -8.54 11.62 -0.97
C ALA A 303 -9.37 12.91 -0.98
N ILE A 304 -10.58 12.84 -0.43
CA ILE A 304 -11.48 13.98 -0.31
C ILE A 304 -11.52 14.38 1.16
N SER A 305 -10.86 15.48 1.51
CA SER A 305 -10.93 16.03 2.87
C SER A 305 -12.29 16.71 3.06
N THR A 306 -13.11 16.20 3.99
CA THR A 306 -14.44 16.72 4.26
C THR A 306 -14.81 16.63 5.73
N GLU A 307 -15.48 17.68 6.18
CA GLU A 307 -16.14 17.84 7.46
C GLU A 307 -17.67 17.75 7.33
N ASP A 308 -18.18 17.66 6.09
CA ASP A 308 -19.61 17.64 5.77
C ASP A 308 -19.99 16.32 5.09
N ILE A 309 -20.92 15.59 5.70
CA ILE A 309 -21.47 14.34 5.16
C ILE A 309 -22.13 14.53 3.80
N LYS A 310 -22.68 15.72 3.51
CA LYS A 310 -23.34 16.01 2.23
C LYS A 310 -22.38 15.84 1.05
N ILE A 311 -21.08 16.07 1.25
CA ILE A 311 -20.08 15.83 0.20
C ILE A 311 -19.99 14.33 -0.11
N ILE A 312 -20.03 13.48 0.92
CA ILE A 312 -20.03 12.02 0.76
C ILE A 312 -21.28 11.57 0.01
N ASP A 313 -22.45 12.07 0.41
CA ASP A 313 -23.73 11.76 -0.25
C ASP A 313 -23.74 12.17 -1.73
N GLN A 314 -23.20 13.36 -2.04
CA GLN A 314 -23.11 13.85 -3.41
C GLN A 314 -22.21 12.98 -4.28
N ILE A 315 -21.05 12.56 -3.77
CA ILE A 315 -20.13 11.67 -4.50
C ILE A 315 -20.77 10.30 -4.70
N ASP A 316 -21.35 9.72 -3.64
CA ASP A 316 -21.96 8.41 -3.70
C ASP A 316 -23.14 8.36 -4.66
N SER A 317 -24.04 9.35 -4.57
CA SER A 317 -25.16 9.51 -5.52
C SER A 317 -24.69 9.71 -6.95
N TYR A 318 -23.56 10.39 -7.16
CA TYR A 318 -22.98 10.56 -8.49
C TYR A 318 -22.48 9.23 -9.06
N ILE A 319 -21.79 8.41 -8.27
CA ILE A 319 -21.31 7.09 -8.69
C ILE A 319 -22.49 6.19 -9.06
N ASP A 320 -23.53 6.14 -8.23
CA ASP A 320 -24.71 5.33 -8.49
C ASP A 320 -25.45 5.79 -9.75
N ALA A 321 -25.57 7.11 -9.96
CA ALA A 321 -26.16 7.68 -11.17
C ALA A 321 -25.35 7.33 -12.42
N GLN A 322 -24.01 7.38 -12.35
CA GLN A 322 -23.14 7.02 -13.48
C GLN A 322 -23.20 5.52 -13.79
N CYS A 323 -23.23 4.68 -12.77
CA CYS A 323 -23.45 3.24 -12.93
C CYS A 323 -24.77 2.95 -13.67
N GLY A 324 -25.85 3.64 -13.28
CA GLY A 324 -27.16 3.53 -13.93
C GLY A 324 -27.18 4.02 -15.39
N LYS A 325 -26.45 5.09 -15.71
CA LYS A 325 -26.35 5.65 -17.08
C LYS A 325 -25.46 4.83 -18.00
N ARG A 326 -24.36 4.30 -17.47
CA ARG A 326 -23.28 3.73 -18.28
C ARG A 326 -23.42 2.23 -18.56
N ARG A 327 -24.39 1.52 -17.94
CA ARG A 327 -24.82 0.11 -18.20
C ARG A 327 -23.86 -0.76 -19.04
N LYS A 328 -22.59 -0.79 -18.65
CA LYS A 328 -21.61 -1.77 -19.14
C LYS A 328 -21.56 -2.85 -18.07
N TRP A 329 -21.79 -4.09 -18.47
CA TRP A 329 -21.98 -5.24 -17.57
C TRP A 329 -20.77 -5.58 -16.67
N ASN A 330 -19.68 -4.80 -16.74
CA ASN A 330 -18.38 -5.12 -16.16
C ASN A 330 -17.82 -4.08 -15.17
N VAL A 331 -18.56 -3.02 -14.82
CA VAL A 331 -18.09 -2.01 -13.84
C VAL A 331 -19.08 -1.89 -12.69
N PHE A 332 -18.65 -2.23 -11.48
CA PHE A 332 -19.46 -2.11 -10.28
C PHE A 332 -19.12 -0.81 -9.53
N PRO A 333 -20.07 -0.21 -8.79
CA PRO A 333 -19.78 0.94 -7.93
C PRO A 333 -18.58 0.72 -7.00
N SER A 334 -18.41 -0.49 -6.48
CA SER A 334 -17.26 -0.89 -5.64
C SER A 334 -15.91 -0.69 -6.34
N ASP A 335 -15.83 -0.87 -7.66
CA ASP A 335 -14.60 -0.63 -8.44
C ASP A 335 -14.22 0.84 -8.52
N ILE A 336 -15.19 1.74 -8.37
CA ILE A 336 -14.99 3.18 -8.33
C ILE A 336 -14.68 3.61 -6.89
N ARG A 337 -15.44 3.10 -5.91
CA ARG A 337 -15.29 3.44 -4.50
C ARG A 337 -13.91 3.06 -3.95
N LYS A 338 -13.27 1.98 -4.44
CA LYS A 338 -11.89 1.62 -4.03
C LYS A 338 -10.83 2.67 -4.42
N CYS A 339 -11.11 3.51 -5.41
CA CYS A 339 -10.24 4.59 -5.87
C CYS A 339 -10.49 5.93 -5.14
N ILE A 340 -11.48 5.98 -4.25
CA ILE A 340 -11.86 7.19 -3.51
C ILE A 340 -11.75 6.91 -2.02
N GLN A 341 -11.18 7.86 -1.29
CA GLN A 341 -11.14 7.80 0.17
C GLN A 341 -11.53 9.15 0.77
N PHE A 342 -12.12 9.13 1.96
CA PHE A 342 -12.44 10.35 2.70
C PHE A 342 -11.42 10.62 3.78
N GLN A 343 -11.13 11.89 4.02
CA GLN A 343 -10.29 12.33 5.13
C GLN A 343 -11.11 13.21 6.06
N TYR A 344 -11.10 12.86 7.35
CA TYR A 344 -11.79 13.62 8.39
C TYR A 344 -10.80 14.05 9.46
N ILE A 345 -10.82 15.33 9.83
CA ILE A 345 -9.95 15.88 10.88
C ILE A 345 -10.69 15.72 12.20
N VAL A 346 -10.14 14.91 13.11
CA VAL A 346 -10.73 14.66 14.43
C VAL A 346 -10.83 15.97 15.21
N GLY A 347 -12.00 16.21 15.80
CA GLY A 347 -12.27 17.42 16.57
C GLY A 347 -12.61 18.66 15.74
N VAL A 348 -12.74 18.58 14.41
CA VAL A 348 -13.15 19.73 13.59
C VAL A 348 -14.62 20.11 13.79
N ASN A 349 -15.49 19.12 14.00
CA ASN A 349 -16.90 19.28 14.37
C ASN A 349 -17.41 18.02 15.11
N ASP A 350 -18.72 17.77 15.16
CA ASP A 350 -19.36 16.59 15.80
C ASP A 350 -19.80 15.49 14.80
N LYS A 351 -19.24 15.48 13.59
CA LYS A 351 -19.70 14.61 12.51
C LYS A 351 -18.92 13.32 12.34
N LEU A 352 -17.96 13.02 13.22
CA LEU A 352 -17.09 11.84 13.11
C LEU A 352 -17.89 10.53 12.98
N GLU A 353 -18.80 10.25 13.91
CA GLU A 353 -19.57 8.99 13.91
C GLU A 353 -20.45 8.85 12.67
N GLU A 354 -21.09 9.94 12.26
CA GLU A 354 -21.95 10.00 11.06
C GLU A 354 -21.14 9.72 9.78
N ILE A 355 -19.98 10.38 9.63
CA ILE A 355 -19.08 10.21 8.49
C ILE A 355 -18.50 8.79 8.45
N LEU A 356 -18.04 8.27 9.59
CA LEU A 356 -17.49 6.92 9.67
C LEU A 356 -18.54 5.87 9.32
N LEU A 357 -19.75 5.96 9.89
CA LEU A 357 -20.86 5.06 9.56
C LEU A 357 -21.17 5.07 8.06
N LYS A 358 -21.26 6.26 7.46
CA LYS A 358 -21.55 6.39 6.02
C LYS A 358 -20.45 5.78 5.16
N CYS A 359 -19.18 6.05 5.48
CA CYS A 359 -18.05 5.47 4.76
C CYS A 359 -18.03 3.94 4.86
N VAL A 360 -18.25 3.38 6.05
CA VAL A 360 -18.26 1.93 6.27
C VAL A 360 -19.41 1.27 5.50
N LEU A 361 -20.63 1.80 5.59
CA LEU A 361 -21.81 1.26 4.89
C LEU A 361 -21.63 1.24 3.36
N ASN A 362 -20.96 2.25 2.82
CA ASN A 362 -20.69 2.37 1.39
C ASN A 362 -19.32 1.79 0.97
N GLN A 363 -18.59 1.16 1.88
CA GLN A 363 -17.26 0.57 1.61
C GLN A 363 -16.20 1.57 1.14
N TYR A 364 -16.31 2.84 1.56
CA TYR A 364 -15.24 3.82 1.37
C TYR A 364 -14.14 3.63 2.41
N ARG A 365 -12.91 3.86 1.97
CA ARG A 365 -11.79 4.04 2.89
C ARG A 365 -11.91 5.39 3.57
N VAL A 366 -11.56 5.46 4.85
CA VAL A 366 -11.55 6.71 5.59
C VAL A 366 -10.23 6.84 6.35
N THR A 367 -9.59 8.00 6.26
CA THR A 367 -8.41 8.32 7.06
C THR A 367 -8.77 9.40 8.06
N LEU A 368 -8.61 9.10 9.34
CA LEU A 368 -8.73 10.07 10.41
C LEU A 368 -7.41 10.82 10.53
N LEU A 369 -7.49 12.15 10.56
CA LEU A 369 -6.34 13.04 10.67
C LEU A 369 -6.37 13.72 12.03
N GLY A 370 -5.21 13.80 12.68
CA GLY A 370 -5.04 14.60 13.87
C GLY A 370 -5.08 16.08 13.53
N TYR A 371 -5.61 16.88 14.45
CA TYR A 371 -5.69 18.31 14.27
C TYR A 371 -4.28 18.94 14.34
N LYS A 372 -3.91 19.73 13.34
CA LYS A 372 -2.60 20.38 13.24
C LYS A 372 -2.72 21.86 13.60
N THR A 373 -1.85 22.34 14.48
CA THR A 373 -1.92 23.69 15.09
C THR A 373 -1.02 24.72 14.40
N THR A 374 -0.68 24.52 13.12
CA THR A 374 0.14 25.46 12.32
C THR A 374 -0.74 26.36 11.44
N ASN A 375 -0.20 27.51 11.03
CA ASN A 375 -0.88 28.48 10.15
C ASN A 375 -2.32 28.80 10.62
N ARG A 376 -3.33 28.67 9.77
CA ARG A 376 -4.72 28.96 10.14
C ARG A 376 -5.29 27.95 11.13
N GLY A 377 -4.79 26.71 11.14
CA GLY A 377 -5.11 25.73 12.18
C GLY A 377 -4.74 26.19 13.59
N SER A 378 -3.73 27.07 13.75
CA SER A 378 -3.38 27.64 15.06
C SER A 378 -4.45 28.55 15.66
N LEU A 379 -5.37 29.06 14.83
CA LEU A 379 -6.38 30.04 15.22
C LEU A 379 -7.62 29.40 15.88
N LEU A 380 -7.71 28.07 15.85
CA LEU A 380 -8.84 27.31 16.37
C LEU A 380 -8.36 26.27 17.39
N ARG A 381 -9.27 25.89 18.28
CA ARG A 381 -9.05 24.77 19.21
C ARG A 381 -9.93 23.60 18.77
N PRO A 382 -9.35 22.40 18.50
CA PRO A 382 -10.15 21.24 18.17
C PRO A 382 -11.04 20.85 19.35
N ARG A 383 -12.23 20.32 19.04
CA ARG A 383 -13.08 19.67 20.03
C ARG A 383 -12.36 18.46 20.59
N LYS A 384 -12.47 18.26 21.90
CA LYS A 384 -12.08 16.99 22.51
C LYS A 384 -13.08 15.94 22.04
N GLU A 385 -12.61 14.94 21.31
CA GLU A 385 -13.43 13.90 20.70
C GLU A 385 -12.85 12.53 21.03
N GLU A 386 -13.66 11.64 21.60
CA GLU A 386 -13.29 10.27 21.97
C GLU A 386 -13.29 9.35 20.73
N TRP A 387 -12.50 9.72 19.73
CA TRP A 387 -12.50 9.12 18.40
C TRP A 387 -12.23 7.61 18.42
N MET A 388 -11.36 7.15 19.34
CA MET A 388 -11.06 5.72 19.54
C MET A 388 -12.29 4.92 19.94
N SER A 389 -13.19 5.50 20.73
CA SER A 389 -14.43 4.85 21.16
C SER A 389 -15.39 4.70 19.99
N VAL A 390 -15.52 5.72 19.14
CA VAL A 390 -16.33 5.67 17.92
C VAL A 390 -15.81 4.60 16.97
N VAL A 391 -14.50 4.59 16.75
CA VAL A 391 -13.79 3.58 15.97
C VAL A 391 -14.03 2.15 16.48
N LYS A 392 -13.94 1.93 17.79
CA LYS A 392 -14.15 0.61 18.42
C LYS A 392 -15.59 0.12 18.22
N LYS A 393 -16.58 1.01 18.32
CA LYS A 393 -18.00 0.66 18.05
C LYS A 393 -18.23 0.16 16.63
N LEU A 394 -17.47 0.67 15.66
CA LEU A 394 -17.62 0.33 14.23
C LEU A 394 -16.80 -0.89 13.80
N ASN A 395 -16.25 -1.64 14.78
CA ASN A 395 -15.38 -2.79 14.53
C ASN A 395 -14.22 -2.43 13.58
N TRP A 396 -13.22 -1.72 14.11
CA TRP A 396 -12.01 -1.30 13.37
C TRP A 396 -11.42 -2.40 12.49
N GLY A 397 -11.35 -3.63 13.00
CA GLY A 397 -10.89 -4.83 12.28
C GLY A 397 -11.90 -5.41 11.29
N GLY A 398 -12.92 -4.65 10.90
CA GLY A 398 -13.87 -4.92 9.81
C GLY A 398 -13.97 -3.76 8.81
N SER A 399 -13.28 -2.65 9.08
CA SER A 399 -13.47 -1.36 8.42
C SER A 399 -12.16 -0.83 7.83
N TYR A 400 -12.23 -0.09 6.72
CA TYR A 400 -11.06 0.47 6.03
C TYR A 400 -10.64 1.82 6.65
N ILE A 401 -10.32 1.82 7.95
CA ILE A 401 -9.98 3.04 8.69
C ILE A 401 -8.46 3.16 8.82
N GLY A 402 -7.91 4.25 8.29
CA GLY A 402 -6.54 4.69 8.51
C GLY A 402 -6.47 5.84 9.50
N ILE A 403 -5.29 6.05 10.08
CA ILE A 403 -4.96 7.22 10.90
C ILE A 403 -3.63 7.81 10.45
N ASP A 404 -3.45 9.11 10.66
CA ASP A 404 -2.14 9.74 10.52
C ASP A 404 -1.25 9.52 11.76
N THR A 405 0.01 9.92 11.63
CA THR A 405 1.02 9.81 12.69
C THR A 405 0.67 10.62 13.94
N VAL A 406 -0.13 11.69 13.80
CA VAL A 406 -0.57 12.54 14.92
C VAL A 406 -1.49 11.73 15.82
N LEU A 407 -2.53 11.11 15.26
CA LEU A 407 -3.41 10.23 16.03
C LEU A 407 -2.70 8.93 16.45
N ALA A 408 -1.79 8.40 15.63
CA ALA A 408 -1.04 7.18 15.98
C ALA A 408 -0.22 7.32 17.26
N LYS A 409 0.27 8.53 17.59
CA LYS A 409 0.94 8.81 18.87
C LYS A 409 0.01 8.68 20.07
N GLU A 410 -1.27 8.98 19.88
CA GLU A 410 -2.33 8.87 20.90
C GLU A 410 -2.91 7.45 20.99
N CYS A 411 -2.61 6.59 20.02
CA CYS A 411 -3.05 5.19 20.01
C CYS A 411 -2.29 4.35 21.05
N GLU A 412 -2.84 4.27 22.24
CA GLU A 412 -2.47 3.25 23.24
C GLU A 412 -3.68 2.35 23.51
N GLY A 413 -3.50 1.03 23.43
CA GLY A 413 -4.55 0.05 23.78
C GLY A 413 -5.76 0.02 22.84
N ILE A 414 -5.58 0.46 21.59
CA ILE A 414 -6.59 0.28 20.53
C ILE A 414 -6.56 -1.16 19.99
N MET A 415 -5.37 -1.74 19.84
CA MET A 415 -5.16 -3.12 19.39
C MET A 415 -4.09 -3.81 20.26
N SER A 416 -3.82 -5.10 20.02
CA SER A 416 -2.77 -5.80 20.78
C SER A 416 -1.42 -5.14 20.52
N LYS A 417 -0.49 -5.23 21.50
CA LYS A 417 0.87 -4.70 21.37
C LYS A 417 1.59 -5.20 20.11
N GLU A 418 1.21 -6.39 19.64
CA GLU A 418 1.78 -7.01 18.44
C GLU A 418 1.26 -6.35 17.16
N PHE A 419 -0.05 -6.16 17.03
CA PHE A 419 -0.65 -5.45 15.89
C PHE A 419 -0.25 -3.97 15.87
N ASP A 420 -0.15 -3.31 17.03
CA ASP A 420 0.36 -1.93 17.12
C ASP A 420 1.75 -1.81 16.48
N ARG A 421 2.67 -2.73 16.82
CA ARG A 421 4.04 -2.74 16.29
C ARG A 421 4.08 -2.99 14.79
N LEU A 422 3.14 -3.79 14.26
CA LEU A 422 3.11 -4.10 12.84
C LEU A 422 2.46 -3.02 11.99
N LEU A 423 1.32 -2.48 12.45
CA LEU A 423 0.41 -1.67 11.63
C LEU A 423 0.58 -0.16 11.79
N LEU A 424 1.15 0.31 12.92
CA LEU A 424 1.22 1.73 13.24
C LEU A 424 2.63 2.30 13.14
N GLU A 425 2.76 3.43 12.46
CA GLU A 425 3.94 4.27 12.49
C GLU A 425 3.64 5.54 13.29
N LYS A 426 4.43 5.79 14.34
CA LYS A 426 4.23 6.92 15.26
C LYS A 426 5.22 8.06 15.01
N HIS A 427 6.20 7.84 14.13
CA HIS A 427 7.30 8.77 13.90
C HIS A 427 7.35 9.20 12.44
N GLU A 428 7.35 10.52 12.24
CA GLU A 428 7.58 11.14 10.93
C GLU A 428 9.05 10.98 10.52
N GLY A 429 9.32 10.99 9.21
CA GLY A 429 10.70 10.98 8.72
C GLY A 429 11.40 9.63 8.69
N ARG A 430 10.79 8.53 9.17
CA ARG A 430 11.44 7.19 9.21
C ARG A 430 11.32 6.38 7.93
N PHE A 431 10.13 6.43 7.31
CA PHE A 431 9.83 5.71 6.06
C PHE A 431 9.26 6.61 4.97
N SER A 432 8.93 7.84 5.35
CA SER A 432 8.37 8.87 4.48
C SER A 432 8.97 10.21 4.83
N CYS A 433 8.89 11.14 3.89
CA CYS A 433 9.24 12.54 4.11
C CYS A 433 8.26 13.44 3.34
N TYR A 434 8.46 14.74 3.50
CA TYR A 434 7.68 15.77 2.83
C TYR A 434 8.57 16.66 1.97
N ILE A 435 8.12 16.96 0.75
CA ILE A 435 8.74 17.95 -0.15
C ILE A 435 7.77 19.10 -0.36
N ASP A 436 8.19 20.31 -0.01
CA ASP A 436 7.55 21.54 -0.49
C ASP A 436 8.19 21.88 -1.84
N ALA A 437 7.53 21.47 -2.93
CA ALA A 437 8.09 21.64 -4.28
C ALA A 437 8.06 23.11 -4.74
N VAL A 438 7.17 23.92 -4.16
CA VAL A 438 7.06 25.36 -4.45
C VAL A 438 8.29 26.10 -3.93
N SER A 439 8.71 25.81 -2.70
CA SER A 439 9.90 26.42 -2.08
C SER A 439 11.19 25.61 -2.27
N TYR A 440 11.10 24.46 -2.93
CA TYR A 440 12.21 23.52 -3.16
C TYR A 440 12.90 23.08 -1.86
N LYS A 441 12.08 22.70 -0.86
CA LYS A 441 12.53 22.25 0.46
C LYS A 441 12.02 20.86 0.80
N ILE A 442 12.71 20.18 1.71
CA ILE A 442 12.38 18.84 2.19
C ILE A 442 12.48 18.76 3.72
N GLY A 443 11.61 17.98 4.35
CA GLY A 443 11.61 17.76 5.80
C GLY A 443 10.86 16.48 6.21
N PRO A 444 10.76 16.19 7.52
CA PRO A 444 10.16 14.96 8.02
C PRO A 444 8.65 14.88 7.76
N SER A 445 7.93 16.00 7.78
CA SER A 445 6.48 16.04 7.54
C SER A 445 6.02 17.41 7.04
N SER A 446 4.80 17.44 6.50
CA SER A 446 4.15 18.63 5.94
C SER A 446 3.78 19.71 6.97
N PHE A 447 3.88 19.39 8.27
CA PHE A 447 3.54 20.27 9.39
C PHE A 447 4.69 20.40 10.41
N CYS A 448 5.90 19.98 10.02
CA CYS A 448 7.07 20.20 10.85
C CYS A 448 7.41 21.70 10.93
N ALA A 449 8.11 22.09 11.99
CA ALA A 449 8.56 23.46 12.15
C ALA A 449 9.51 23.87 11.00
N PRO A 450 9.47 25.13 10.52
CA PRO A 450 10.26 25.58 9.37
C PRO A 450 11.78 25.32 9.48
N GLU A 451 12.33 25.34 10.69
CA GLU A 451 13.74 25.03 11.00
C GLU A 451 14.11 23.55 10.77
N ASN A 452 13.12 22.66 10.68
CA ASN A 452 13.31 21.25 10.35
C ASN A 452 13.25 20.98 8.83
N MET A 453 12.93 22.01 8.04
CA MET A 453 13.00 21.95 6.57
C MET A 453 14.39 22.36 6.10
N MET A 454 14.90 21.71 5.07
CA MET A 454 16.18 22.03 4.43
C MET A 454 16.02 22.17 2.91
N PRO A 455 16.93 22.84 2.20
CA PRO A 455 16.92 22.86 0.73
C PRO A 455 16.92 21.44 0.15
N PHE A 456 16.06 21.20 -0.82
CA PHE A 456 16.04 19.94 -1.56
C PHE A 456 17.20 19.93 -2.58
N THR A 457 18.08 18.94 -2.47
CA THR A 457 19.30 18.83 -3.29
C THR A 457 19.42 17.42 -3.85
N ASP A 458 19.79 16.45 -3.01
CA ASP A 458 19.75 15.02 -3.32
C ASP A 458 18.84 14.29 -2.33
N LEU A 459 17.87 13.54 -2.84
CA LEU A 459 16.86 12.86 -2.02
C LEU A 459 17.49 11.93 -0.97
N LYS A 460 18.51 11.15 -1.33
CA LYS A 460 19.11 10.16 -0.43
C LYS A 460 19.89 10.86 0.68
N GLU A 461 20.65 11.89 0.34
CA GLU A 461 21.40 12.67 1.32
C GLU A 461 20.48 13.44 2.27
N ASN A 462 19.48 14.15 1.72
CA ASN A 462 18.50 14.86 2.53
C ASN A 462 17.71 13.90 3.45
N PHE A 463 17.28 12.74 2.94
CA PHE A 463 16.52 11.78 3.72
C PHE A 463 17.35 11.12 4.83
N LYS A 464 18.65 10.91 4.62
CA LYS A 464 19.56 10.49 5.69
C LYS A 464 19.56 11.50 6.84
N VAL A 465 19.65 12.80 6.54
CA VAL A 465 19.62 13.84 7.59
C VAL A 465 18.28 13.84 8.34
N ILE A 466 17.17 13.63 7.63
CA ILE A 466 15.82 13.55 8.24
C ILE A 466 15.71 12.34 9.18
N THR A 467 16.09 11.16 8.68
CA THR A 467 16.00 9.90 9.42
C THR A 467 16.98 9.79 10.60
N ASP A 468 18.08 10.53 10.59
CA ASP A 468 19.03 10.58 11.71
C ASP A 468 18.53 11.48 12.86
N LYS A 469 17.51 12.32 12.61
CA LYS A 469 16.86 13.18 13.61
C LYS A 469 15.53 12.62 14.15
N SER A 470 14.98 11.54 13.57
CA SER A 470 13.61 11.03 13.79
C SER A 470 13.47 9.84 14.74
#